data_AF-A0A1H8KCC6-F1
#
_entry.id   AF-A0A1H8KCC6-F1
#
_cell.length_a   1.000
_cell.length_b   1.000
_cell.length_c   1.000
_cell.angle_alpha   90.00
_cell.angle_beta   90.00
_cell.angle_gamma   90.00
#
_symmetry.space_group_name_H-M   'P 1'
#
loop_
_entity.id
_entity.type
_entity.pdbx_description
1 polymer ?
#
loop_
_entity_poly.entity_id
_entity_poly.type
_entity_poly.pdbx_seq_one_letter_code
_entity_poly.pdbx_strand_id
1 'polypeptide(L)'
;MSTIQPVILTDDHDVLLGFYTQLFGAQEIFRVPEEGPAFYVGLRIGDTDLGLVAKAGPGAGAAPRIVLSIEVDDVDVTLGRVTALGGSLNGGPNDMPWGQRVAHIKDPDGNPVNLTQPVPGETAAPTARRMFELLEPICLVTFLADECNEELAALGHRTYWDGYFASRAAPLGRVPAQVVHAAFYNFAEGEAARHIPSAWETIPPEASVAARERGSAASLRRILGPELAGSPGLVRAADLTTKAATNAPTEGRVMYAAMRTLPVPGDPVARLWHSATMLREHRGDGHVAALLGARISGTEAHVLSALAQDIHPPESFGRIHHLPKERLTAVMEGLRDRGLVDADGHFTDAGRETRRRIESVTDDLAAPPYDALTPAELDELTSVLEPLTAKVVAAGSQ
;
A
#
# COMPACT_ATOMS: atom_id res chain seq x y z
N MET A 1 5.96 -10.90 19.76
CA MET A 1 6.13 -10.78 21.23
C MET A 1 4.94 -9.98 21.69
N SER A 2 4.07 -10.54 22.54
CA SER A 2 2.81 -9.88 22.92
C SER A 2 3.06 -8.57 23.67
N THR A 3 2.48 -7.48 23.18
CA THR A 3 2.49 -6.18 23.86
C THR A 3 1.44 -6.20 24.97
N ILE A 4 1.81 -5.77 26.18
CA ILE A 4 0.90 -5.66 27.33
C ILE A 4 0.67 -4.19 27.62
N GLN A 5 -0.58 -3.78 27.66
CA GLN A 5 -1.01 -2.42 27.96
C GLN A 5 -1.93 -2.42 29.19
N PRO A 6 -1.61 -1.67 30.27
CA PRO A 6 -2.55 -1.43 31.34
C PRO A 6 -3.70 -0.51 30.88
N VAL A 7 -4.93 -0.85 31.26
CA VAL A 7 -6.13 -0.07 30.96
C VAL A 7 -6.88 0.27 32.25
N ILE A 8 -7.10 1.56 32.51
CA ILE A 8 -7.81 2.05 33.69
C ILE A 8 -9.28 2.25 33.36
N LEU A 9 -10.16 1.72 34.21
CA LEU A 9 -11.60 1.93 34.15
C LEU A 9 -11.98 3.14 35.02
N THR A 10 -12.63 4.15 34.43
CA THR A 10 -13.01 5.39 35.12
C THR A 10 -14.46 5.78 34.86
N ASP A 11 -15.11 6.37 35.87
CA ASP A 11 -16.43 6.99 35.77
C ASP A 11 -16.37 8.43 35.25
N ASP A 12 -15.22 9.09 35.41
CA ASP A 12 -14.96 10.44 34.90
C ASP A 12 -13.72 10.42 33.99
N HIS A 13 -13.99 10.31 32.68
CA HIS A 13 -12.96 10.12 31.66
C HIS A 13 -12.11 11.39 31.44
N ASP A 14 -12.78 12.54 31.34
CA ASP A 14 -12.13 13.82 31.05
C ASP A 14 -11.24 14.28 32.20
N VAL A 15 -11.67 14.08 33.46
CA VAL A 15 -10.86 14.41 34.63
C VAL A 15 -9.59 13.55 34.69
N LEU A 16 -9.71 12.24 34.43
CA LEU A 16 -8.56 11.32 34.48
C LEU A 16 -7.58 11.57 33.32
N LEU A 17 -8.10 11.84 32.13
CA LEU A 17 -7.31 12.27 30.98
C LEU A 17 -6.53 13.56 31.29
N GLY A 18 -7.21 14.57 31.84
CA GLY A 18 -6.60 15.82 32.29
C GLY A 18 -5.49 15.60 33.32
N PHE A 19 -5.69 14.68 34.27
CA PHE A 19 -4.69 14.34 35.27
C PHE A 19 -3.39 13.80 34.64
N TYR A 20 -3.49 12.80 33.76
CA TYR A 20 -2.30 12.18 33.15
C TYR A 20 -1.60 13.12 32.15
N THR A 21 -2.36 13.88 31.37
CA THR A 21 -1.80 14.84 30.42
C THR A 21 -1.08 15.99 31.14
N GLN A 22 -1.69 16.57 32.18
CA GLN A 22 -1.10 17.73 32.89
C GLN A 22 0.04 17.35 33.82
N LEU A 23 -0.05 16.21 34.54
CA LEU A 23 0.95 15.84 35.53
C LEU A 23 2.17 15.13 34.94
N PHE A 24 1.94 14.27 33.94
CA PHE A 24 2.99 13.41 33.38
C PHE A 24 3.33 13.74 31.92
N GLY A 25 2.68 14.74 31.32
CA GLY A 25 2.89 15.09 29.92
C GLY A 25 2.42 14.01 28.96
N ALA A 26 1.43 13.20 29.36
CA ALA A 26 0.88 12.14 28.52
C ALA A 26 0.35 12.72 27.20
N GLN A 27 0.63 12.05 26.10
CA GLN A 27 0.11 12.42 24.77
C GLN A 27 -1.02 11.48 24.38
N GLU A 28 -2.12 12.04 23.92
CA GLU A 28 -3.17 11.24 23.29
C GLU A 28 -2.66 10.73 21.94
N ILE A 29 -2.67 9.41 21.77
CA ILE A 29 -2.21 8.73 20.54
C ILE A 29 -3.35 8.07 19.78
N PHE A 30 -4.49 7.83 20.44
CA PHE A 30 -5.64 7.16 19.86
C PHE A 30 -6.90 7.42 20.70
N ARG A 31 -8.08 7.47 20.06
CA ARG A 31 -9.37 7.58 20.75
C ARG A 31 -10.50 6.91 19.98
N VAL A 32 -11.55 6.52 20.69
CA VAL A 32 -12.78 5.98 20.09
C VAL A 32 -14.04 6.50 20.80
N PRO A 33 -15.02 7.06 20.06
CA PRO A 33 -14.93 7.47 18.65
C PRO A 33 -13.91 8.61 18.44
N GLU A 34 -13.53 8.86 17.19
CA GLU A 34 -12.61 9.95 16.81
C GLU A 34 -13.21 11.33 17.13
N GLU A 35 -14.51 11.50 16.88
CA GLU A 35 -15.27 12.70 17.22
C GLU A 35 -16.37 12.41 18.26
N GLY A 36 -16.55 13.34 19.19
CA GLY A 36 -17.56 13.23 20.26
C GLY A 36 -17.01 12.62 21.57
N PRO A 37 -17.90 12.21 22.49
CA PRO A 37 -17.48 11.67 23.79
C PRO A 37 -16.81 10.31 23.62
N ALA A 38 -15.50 10.28 23.85
CA ALA A 38 -14.69 9.07 23.75
C ALA A 38 -15.02 8.10 24.90
N PHE A 39 -15.27 6.83 24.56
CA PHE A 39 -15.34 5.76 25.56
C PHE A 39 -13.97 5.14 25.81
N TYR A 40 -13.04 5.25 24.86
CA TYR A 40 -11.66 4.79 24.99
C TYR A 40 -10.67 5.86 24.56
N VAL A 41 -9.60 6.04 25.32
CA VAL A 41 -8.45 6.89 24.97
C VAL A 41 -7.15 6.14 25.25
N GLY A 42 -6.27 6.09 24.25
CA GLY A 42 -4.90 5.61 24.37
C GLY A 42 -3.95 6.78 24.60
N LEU A 43 -3.10 6.66 25.62
CA LEU A 43 -2.11 7.64 26.01
C LEU A 43 -0.69 7.08 25.90
N ARG A 44 0.25 7.87 25.40
CA ARG A 44 1.69 7.63 25.48
C ARG A 44 2.28 8.40 26.64
N ILE A 45 2.98 7.70 27.54
CA ILE A 45 3.78 8.28 28.63
C ILE A 45 5.19 7.73 28.50
N GLY A 46 6.15 8.56 28.05
CA GLY A 46 7.50 8.09 27.74
C GLY A 46 7.48 7.09 26.58
N ASP A 47 7.90 5.85 26.84
CA ASP A 47 7.92 4.72 25.89
C ASP A 47 6.78 3.71 26.09
N THR A 48 5.85 4.00 27.02
CA THR A 48 4.80 3.08 27.43
C THR A 48 3.41 3.62 27.08
N ASP A 49 2.50 2.71 26.74
CA ASP A 49 1.10 3.02 26.46
C ASP A 49 0.20 2.74 27.68
N LEU A 50 -0.79 3.62 27.89
CA LEU A 50 -1.80 3.54 28.93
C LEU A 50 -3.19 3.74 28.32
N GLY A 51 -4.11 2.81 28.57
CA GLY A 51 -5.49 2.93 28.10
C GLY A 51 -6.41 3.50 29.18
N LEU A 52 -7.38 4.32 28.79
CA LEU A 52 -8.46 4.80 29.64
C LEU A 52 -9.80 4.36 29.03
N VAL A 53 -10.66 3.72 29.83
CA VAL A 53 -12.01 3.32 29.41
C VAL A 53 -13.04 3.97 30.31
N ALA A 54 -13.99 4.69 29.71
CA ALA A 54 -15.17 5.19 30.37
C ALA A 54 -16.11 4.02 30.71
N LYS A 55 -16.39 3.81 32.00
CA LYS A 55 -17.32 2.79 32.49
C LYS A 55 -18.17 3.37 33.61
N ALA A 56 -19.47 3.51 33.36
CA ALA A 56 -20.41 3.99 34.37
C ALA A 56 -20.44 3.04 35.57
N GLY A 57 -20.19 3.59 36.77
CA GLY A 57 -20.20 2.84 38.02
C GLY A 57 -19.20 1.67 38.02
N PRO A 58 -17.87 1.91 37.97
CA PRO A 58 -16.85 0.85 37.95
C PRO A 58 -16.84 -0.02 39.23
N GLY A 59 -17.73 0.26 40.19
CA GLY A 59 -17.92 -0.43 41.44
C GLY A 59 -17.41 0.40 42.62
N ALA A 60 -18.19 0.47 43.70
CA ALA A 60 -17.70 0.91 45.01
C ALA A 60 -17.10 -0.32 45.73
N GLY A 61 -15.85 -0.23 46.19
CA GLY A 61 -15.15 -1.33 46.89
C GLY A 61 -14.17 -2.14 46.03
N ALA A 62 -14.09 -3.45 46.26
CA ALA A 62 -13.06 -4.41 45.77
C ALA A 62 -13.13 -4.78 44.27
N ALA A 63 -13.80 -3.98 43.43
CA ALA A 63 -13.85 -4.23 41.99
C ALA A 63 -12.54 -3.78 41.32
N PRO A 64 -11.98 -4.57 40.38
CA PRO A 64 -10.73 -4.22 39.71
C PRO A 64 -10.92 -2.98 38.84
N ARG A 65 -10.07 -1.98 39.07
CA ARG A 65 -10.04 -0.70 38.31
C ARG A 65 -9.01 -0.68 37.19
N ILE A 66 -8.21 -1.73 37.09
CA ILE A 66 -7.20 -1.90 36.06
C ILE A 66 -7.42 -3.26 35.39
N VAL A 67 -7.37 -3.26 34.07
CA VAL A 67 -7.40 -4.46 33.21
C VAL A 67 -6.10 -4.51 32.45
N LEU A 68 -5.50 -5.70 32.32
CA LEU A 68 -4.37 -5.88 31.40
C LEU A 68 -4.91 -6.21 30.02
N SER A 69 -4.61 -5.39 29.02
CA SER A 69 -4.86 -5.69 27.61
C SER A 69 -3.62 -6.29 26.99
N ILE A 70 -3.75 -7.47 26.38
CA ILE A 70 -2.64 -8.23 25.81
C ILE A 70 -2.95 -8.51 24.35
N GLU A 71 -2.08 -8.01 23.47
CA GLU A 71 -2.15 -8.34 22.05
C GLU A 71 -1.59 -9.75 21.79
N VAL A 72 -2.35 -10.56 21.06
CA VAL A 72 -2.00 -11.94 20.72
C VAL A 72 -2.11 -12.18 19.22
N ASP A 73 -1.30 -13.12 18.72
CA ASP A 73 -1.26 -13.46 17.30
C ASP A 73 -2.63 -14.01 16.81
N ASP A 74 -3.31 -14.80 17.65
CA ASP A 74 -4.62 -15.37 17.37
C ASP A 74 -5.42 -15.53 18.68
N VAL A 75 -6.53 -14.79 18.80
CA VAL A 75 -7.40 -14.80 19.98
C VAL A 75 -8.08 -16.16 20.14
N ASP A 76 -8.57 -16.77 19.07
CA ASP A 76 -9.31 -18.04 19.12
C ASP A 76 -8.38 -19.18 19.59
N VAL A 77 -7.15 -19.24 19.07
CA VAL A 77 -6.11 -20.20 19.52
C VAL A 77 -5.74 -19.96 20.98
N THR A 78 -5.60 -18.71 21.40
CA THR A 78 -5.26 -18.37 22.78
C THR A 78 -6.37 -18.77 23.75
N LEU A 79 -7.63 -18.47 23.41
CA LEU A 79 -8.80 -18.84 24.23
C LEU A 79 -8.91 -20.35 24.44
N GLY A 80 -8.57 -21.15 23.43
CA GLY A 80 -8.56 -22.62 23.51
C GLY A 80 -7.65 -23.18 24.61
N ARG A 81 -6.72 -22.39 25.14
CA ARG A 81 -5.75 -22.78 26.18
C ARG A 81 -6.10 -22.26 27.57
N VAL A 82 -6.99 -21.26 27.69
CA VAL A 82 -7.23 -20.50 28.94
C VAL A 82 -7.71 -21.40 30.09
N THR A 83 -8.74 -22.21 29.84
CA THR A 83 -9.33 -23.08 30.89
C THR A 83 -8.35 -24.16 31.34
N ALA A 84 -7.57 -24.73 30.40
CA ALA A 84 -6.57 -25.74 30.71
C ALA A 84 -5.43 -25.21 31.60
N LEU A 85 -5.21 -23.89 31.59
CA LEU A 85 -4.20 -23.19 32.40
C LEU A 85 -4.78 -22.54 33.67
N GLY A 86 -6.04 -22.82 34.02
CA GLY A 86 -6.68 -22.35 35.25
C GLY A 86 -7.38 -20.99 35.15
N GLY A 87 -7.41 -20.37 33.97
CA GLY A 87 -8.19 -19.16 33.72
C GLY A 87 -9.67 -19.45 33.45
N SER A 88 -10.50 -18.40 33.37
CA SER A 88 -11.92 -18.51 33.04
C SER A 88 -12.35 -17.57 31.92
N LEU A 89 -13.34 -17.99 31.13
CA LEU A 89 -13.87 -17.25 29.99
C LEU A 89 -15.16 -16.52 30.40
N ASN A 90 -15.29 -15.23 30.07
CA ASN A 90 -16.51 -14.46 30.32
C ASN A 90 -17.40 -14.33 29.06
N GLY A 91 -16.99 -14.93 27.93
CA GLY A 91 -17.67 -14.90 26.63
C GLY A 91 -16.75 -15.33 25.50
N GLY A 92 -17.30 -15.49 24.29
CA GLY A 92 -16.52 -15.69 23.07
C GLY A 92 -15.90 -14.39 22.54
N PRO A 93 -14.93 -14.48 21.62
CA PRO A 93 -14.35 -13.32 20.96
C PRO A 93 -15.36 -12.64 20.05
N ASN A 94 -15.30 -11.31 19.95
CA ASN A 94 -16.11 -10.51 19.03
C ASN A 94 -15.24 -9.51 18.28
N ASP A 95 -15.56 -9.27 17.01
CA ASP A 95 -14.93 -8.22 16.22
C ASP A 95 -15.60 -6.88 16.57
N MET A 96 -14.79 -5.92 16.97
CA MET A 96 -15.25 -4.63 17.44
C MET A 96 -15.19 -3.59 16.31
N PRO A 97 -16.08 -2.57 16.31
CA PRO A 97 -16.13 -1.53 15.27
C PRO A 97 -14.88 -0.66 15.09
N TRP A 98 -13.83 -0.89 15.87
CA TRP A 98 -12.56 -0.16 15.86
C TRP A 98 -11.39 -1.06 15.42
N GLY A 99 -11.65 -2.03 14.55
CA GLY A 99 -10.61 -2.86 13.93
C GLY A 99 -9.93 -3.88 14.84
N GLN A 100 -10.55 -4.28 15.96
CA GLN A 100 -9.97 -5.24 16.91
C GLN A 100 -10.91 -6.40 17.21
N ARG A 101 -10.41 -7.62 17.16
CA ARG A 101 -11.04 -8.82 17.70
C ARG A 101 -10.71 -8.91 19.17
N VAL A 102 -11.74 -8.95 20.02
CA VAL A 102 -11.60 -8.79 21.47
C VAL A 102 -12.23 -9.96 22.22
N ALA A 103 -11.54 -10.48 23.22
CA ALA A 103 -12.07 -11.43 24.17
C ALA A 103 -11.71 -11.08 25.62
N HIS A 104 -12.66 -11.26 26.54
CA HIS A 104 -12.45 -11.00 27.95
C HIS A 104 -12.33 -12.31 28.73
N ILE A 105 -11.23 -12.47 29.47
CA ILE A 105 -10.94 -13.63 30.31
C ILE A 105 -10.62 -13.19 31.73
N LYS A 106 -10.46 -14.17 32.62
CA LYS A 106 -9.79 -14.00 33.91
C LYS A 106 -8.63 -14.96 34.03
N ASP A 107 -7.55 -14.51 34.66
CA ASP A 107 -6.44 -15.36 35.05
C ASP A 107 -6.81 -16.28 36.24
N PRO A 108 -5.92 -17.17 36.70
CA PRO A 108 -6.20 -18.08 37.81
C PRO A 108 -6.53 -17.41 39.15
N ASP A 109 -6.08 -16.16 39.36
CA ASP A 109 -6.34 -15.39 40.57
C ASP A 109 -7.61 -14.52 40.45
N GLY A 110 -8.26 -14.55 39.28
CA GLY A 110 -9.50 -13.83 39.00
C GLY A 110 -9.30 -12.41 38.48
N ASN A 111 -8.07 -12.02 38.13
CA ASN A 111 -7.79 -10.70 37.55
C ASN A 111 -8.36 -10.61 36.12
N PRO A 112 -8.98 -9.48 35.74
CA PRO A 112 -9.50 -9.31 34.40
C PRO A 112 -8.35 -9.11 33.40
N VAL A 113 -8.41 -9.86 32.29
CA VAL A 113 -7.49 -9.74 31.16
C VAL A 113 -8.31 -9.58 29.88
N ASN A 114 -7.91 -8.62 29.05
CA ASN A 114 -8.47 -8.36 27.74
C ASN A 114 -7.48 -8.89 26.68
N LEU A 115 -7.93 -9.78 25.80
CA LEU A 115 -7.14 -10.24 24.66
C LEU A 115 -7.56 -9.45 23.43
N THR A 116 -6.59 -8.94 22.70
CA THR A 116 -6.81 -8.18 21.46
C THR A 116 -6.03 -8.80 20.31
N GLN A 117 -6.63 -8.76 19.13
CA GLN A 117 -5.98 -9.10 17.87
C GLN A 117 -6.50 -8.11 16.83
N PRO A 118 -5.64 -7.43 16.07
CA PRO A 118 -6.08 -6.62 14.94
C PRO A 118 -6.94 -7.45 13.98
N VAL A 119 -8.16 -6.98 13.67
CA VAL A 119 -8.95 -7.56 12.59
C VAL A 119 -8.23 -7.21 11.29
N PRO A 120 -7.88 -8.19 10.43
CA PRO A 120 -7.23 -7.90 9.16
C PRO A 120 -8.08 -6.90 8.34
N GLY A 121 -7.61 -5.66 8.24
CA GLY A 121 -8.27 -4.60 7.48
C GLY A 121 -8.29 -3.19 8.09
N GLU A 122 -7.98 -2.99 9.38
CA GLU A 122 -8.17 -1.67 10.05
C GLU A 122 -7.05 -1.25 11.05
N THR A 123 -5.78 -1.38 10.66
CA THR A 123 -4.65 -0.71 11.35
C THR A 123 -3.74 -0.05 10.31
N ALA A 124 -2.91 0.93 10.72
CA ALA A 124 -1.95 1.67 9.89
C ALA A 124 -1.49 0.89 8.65
N ALA A 125 -1.59 1.51 7.47
CA ALA A 125 -1.35 0.86 6.19
C ALA A 125 -0.07 0.00 6.26
N PRO A 126 -0.12 -1.30 5.90
CA PRO A 126 1.05 -2.18 5.93
C PRO A 126 2.26 -1.47 5.29
N THR A 127 3.47 -1.64 5.81
CA THR A 127 4.68 -0.93 5.34
C THR A 127 4.77 -0.83 3.81
N ALA A 128 4.45 -1.92 3.11
CA ALA A 128 4.43 -1.96 1.65
C ALA A 128 3.40 -1.00 1.00
N ARG A 129 2.20 -0.87 1.58
CA ARG A 129 1.16 0.07 1.16
C ARG A 129 1.60 1.51 1.41
N ARG A 130 2.14 1.80 2.60
CA ARG A 130 2.63 3.14 2.93
C ARG A 130 3.78 3.57 2.02
N MET A 131 4.73 2.67 1.78
CA MET A 131 5.84 2.94 0.86
C MET A 131 5.36 3.09 -0.58
N PHE A 132 4.35 2.33 -1.01
CA PHE A 132 3.72 2.50 -2.31
C PHE A 132 3.12 3.91 -2.48
N GLU A 133 2.35 4.41 -1.52
CA GLU A 133 1.78 5.77 -1.55
C GLU A 133 2.85 6.86 -1.66
N LEU A 134 4.01 6.66 -1.02
CA LEU A 134 5.11 7.62 -1.04
C LEU A 134 5.95 7.54 -2.32
N LEU A 135 6.24 6.33 -2.81
CA LEU A 135 7.14 6.13 -3.94
C LEU A 135 6.43 6.18 -5.29
N GLU A 136 5.15 5.79 -5.38
CA GLU A 136 4.42 5.77 -6.64
C GLU A 136 4.41 7.13 -7.34
N PRO A 137 4.09 8.27 -6.68
CA PRO A 137 4.10 9.57 -7.34
C PRO A 137 5.45 9.93 -7.97
N ILE A 138 6.56 9.52 -7.34
CA ILE A 138 7.92 9.72 -7.87
C ILE A 138 8.12 8.92 -9.16
N CYS A 139 7.57 7.72 -9.28
CA CYS A 139 7.61 6.93 -10.51
C CYS A 139 6.70 7.49 -11.60
N LEU A 140 5.52 7.98 -11.22
CA LEU A 140 4.49 8.38 -12.18
C LEU A 140 4.85 9.62 -13.01
N VAL A 141 5.83 10.42 -12.57
CA VAL A 141 6.37 11.52 -13.39
C VAL A 141 6.82 11.08 -14.78
N THR A 142 7.30 9.84 -14.94
CA THR A 142 7.64 9.26 -16.25
C THR A 142 6.47 9.30 -17.22
N PHE A 143 5.24 9.12 -16.72
CA PHE A 143 4.05 8.98 -17.54
C PHE A 143 3.22 10.26 -17.62
N LEU A 144 3.30 11.10 -16.59
CA LEU A 144 2.47 12.30 -16.41
C LEU A 144 3.16 13.58 -16.83
N ALA A 145 4.50 13.63 -16.84
CA ALA A 145 5.25 14.82 -17.20
C ALA A 145 5.76 14.74 -18.65
N ASP A 146 5.86 15.91 -19.29
CA ASP A 146 6.19 16.01 -20.71
C ASP A 146 7.62 15.59 -21.03
N GLU A 147 8.58 15.80 -20.13
CA GLU A 147 10.02 15.66 -20.44
C GLU A 147 10.40 14.24 -20.88
N CYS A 148 9.76 13.21 -20.33
CA CYS A 148 9.99 11.83 -20.78
C CYS A 148 9.46 11.59 -22.19
N ASN A 149 8.31 12.17 -22.54
CA ASN A 149 7.73 12.07 -23.87
C ASN A 149 8.57 12.86 -24.88
N GLU A 150 9.06 14.04 -24.51
CA GLU A 150 9.94 14.88 -25.32
C GLU A 150 11.26 14.17 -25.64
N GLU A 151 11.90 13.53 -24.65
CA GLU A 151 13.12 12.72 -24.84
C GLU A 151 12.90 11.57 -25.83
N LEU A 152 11.76 10.87 -25.74
CA LEU A 152 11.44 9.75 -26.63
C LEU A 152 11.03 10.22 -28.04
N ALA A 153 10.31 11.34 -28.13
CA ALA A 153 9.95 11.95 -29.41
C ALA A 153 11.19 12.45 -30.17
N ALA A 154 12.16 13.05 -29.46
CA ALA A 154 13.44 13.48 -30.04
C ALA A 154 14.25 12.30 -30.61
N LEU A 155 14.01 11.08 -30.12
CA LEU A 155 14.60 9.85 -30.62
C LEU A 155 13.81 9.17 -31.73
N GLY A 156 12.71 9.76 -32.20
CA GLY A 156 11.96 9.32 -33.37
C GLY A 156 10.65 8.56 -33.09
N HIS A 157 10.25 8.42 -31.82
CA HIS A 157 8.92 7.90 -31.50
C HIS A 157 7.83 8.88 -31.92
N ARG A 158 6.80 8.40 -32.62
CA ARG A 158 5.80 9.26 -33.30
C ARG A 158 4.62 9.61 -32.42
N THR A 159 4.29 8.73 -31.48
CA THR A 159 3.15 8.89 -30.57
C THR A 159 3.58 8.64 -29.14
N TYR A 160 2.80 9.16 -28.18
CA TYR A 160 2.96 8.85 -26.77
C TYR A 160 3.05 7.34 -26.53
N TRP A 161 2.16 6.55 -27.14
CA TRP A 161 2.11 5.10 -26.93
C TRP A 161 3.32 4.37 -27.50
N ASP A 162 3.89 4.82 -28.63
CA ASP A 162 5.13 4.25 -29.14
C ASP A 162 6.28 4.45 -28.14
N GLY A 163 6.42 5.66 -27.61
CA GLY A 163 7.41 5.98 -26.58
C GLY A 163 7.15 5.22 -25.28
N TYR A 164 5.89 5.13 -24.84
CA TYR A 164 5.49 4.39 -23.65
C TYR A 164 5.91 2.92 -23.73
N PHE A 165 5.54 2.23 -24.81
CA PHE A 165 5.85 0.82 -24.97
C PHE A 165 7.34 0.59 -25.14
N ALA A 166 8.03 1.42 -25.94
CA ALA A 166 9.47 1.33 -26.12
C ALA A 166 10.23 1.47 -24.79
N SER A 167 9.98 2.56 -24.07
CA SER A 167 10.72 2.90 -22.85
C SER A 167 10.37 2.00 -21.66
N ARG A 168 9.11 1.55 -21.54
CA ARG A 168 8.72 0.65 -20.46
C ARG A 168 9.20 -0.78 -20.69
N ALA A 169 9.19 -1.26 -21.93
CA ALA A 169 9.60 -2.63 -22.26
C ALA A 169 11.12 -2.77 -22.43
N ALA A 170 11.85 -1.68 -22.67
CA ALA A 170 13.28 -1.70 -22.93
C ALA A 170 14.16 -2.50 -21.94
N PRO A 171 13.89 -2.54 -20.62
CA PRO A 171 14.66 -3.38 -19.70
C PRO A 171 14.63 -4.88 -20.05
N LEU A 172 13.59 -5.35 -20.75
CA LEU A 172 13.50 -6.74 -21.24
C LEU A 172 14.43 -7.01 -22.42
N GLY A 173 15.04 -5.99 -23.01
CA GLY A 173 15.72 -6.05 -24.29
C GLY A 173 14.74 -6.22 -25.46
N ARG A 174 15.27 -6.67 -26.61
CA ARG A 174 14.47 -6.91 -27.82
C ARG A 174 13.72 -8.23 -27.74
N VAL A 175 12.53 -8.20 -27.15
CA VAL A 175 11.62 -9.35 -27.07
C VAL A 175 10.40 -9.19 -28.00
N PRO A 176 9.80 -10.30 -28.48
CA PRO A 176 8.57 -10.24 -29.26
C PRO A 176 7.41 -9.57 -28.52
N ALA A 177 6.48 -8.95 -29.25
CA ALA A 177 5.34 -8.24 -28.68
C ALA A 177 4.47 -9.11 -27.74
N GLN A 178 4.44 -10.42 -27.97
CA GLN A 178 3.71 -11.38 -27.14
C GLN A 178 4.31 -11.49 -25.73
N VAL A 179 5.64 -11.40 -25.60
CA VAL A 179 6.33 -11.39 -24.30
C VAL A 179 6.00 -10.11 -23.56
N VAL A 180 6.02 -8.97 -24.26
CA VAL A 180 5.62 -7.67 -23.68
C VAL A 180 4.16 -7.69 -23.25
N HIS A 181 3.26 -8.23 -24.07
CA HIS A 181 1.84 -8.33 -23.72
C HIS A 181 1.62 -9.15 -22.44
N ALA A 182 2.32 -10.28 -22.29
CA ALA A 182 2.24 -11.09 -21.09
C ALA A 182 2.75 -10.34 -19.84
N ALA A 183 3.85 -9.62 -19.94
CA ALA A 183 4.38 -8.80 -18.84
C ALA A 183 3.48 -7.59 -18.54
N PHE A 184 2.88 -6.98 -19.57
CA PHE A 184 2.02 -5.81 -19.47
C PHE A 184 0.55 -6.25 -19.33
N TYR A 185 0.31 -7.15 -18.37
CA TYR A 185 -0.94 -7.91 -18.16
C TYR A 185 -2.23 -7.11 -18.35
N ASN A 186 -2.25 -5.83 -17.95
CA ASN A 186 -3.41 -4.96 -17.98
C ASN A 186 -3.66 -4.28 -19.35
N PHE A 187 -2.90 -4.60 -20.40
CA PHE A 187 -3.14 -4.06 -21.74
C PHE A 187 -4.07 -4.97 -22.54
N ALA A 188 -4.96 -4.39 -23.33
CA ALA A 188 -5.86 -5.17 -24.17
C ALA A 188 -5.09 -5.90 -25.27
N GLU A 189 -5.66 -7.02 -25.72
CA GLU A 189 -5.08 -7.82 -26.80
C GLU A 189 -4.81 -6.96 -28.05
N GLY A 190 -3.60 -7.12 -28.59
CA GLY A 190 -3.12 -6.41 -29.78
C GLY A 190 -2.49 -5.04 -29.49
N GLU A 191 -2.61 -4.46 -28.30
CA GLU A 191 -1.99 -3.16 -28.00
C GLU A 191 -0.46 -3.21 -28.09
N ALA A 192 0.18 -4.17 -27.42
CA ALA A 192 1.64 -4.33 -27.53
C ALA A 192 2.09 -4.61 -28.98
N ALA A 193 1.31 -5.40 -29.73
CA ALA A 193 1.62 -5.74 -31.13
C ALA A 193 1.59 -4.55 -32.08
N ARG A 194 0.82 -3.50 -31.76
CA ARG A 194 0.80 -2.25 -32.55
C ARG A 194 2.08 -1.43 -32.40
N HIS A 195 2.77 -1.51 -31.26
CA HIS A 195 3.85 -0.58 -30.92
C HIS A 195 5.23 -1.24 -30.87
N ILE A 196 5.33 -2.46 -30.33
CA ILE A 196 6.63 -3.08 -30.02
C ILE A 196 7.51 -3.36 -31.25
N PRO A 197 7.00 -3.84 -32.39
CA PRO A 197 7.84 -4.02 -33.58
C PRO A 197 8.52 -2.73 -34.02
N SER A 198 7.75 -1.63 -34.15
CA SER A 198 8.29 -0.32 -34.54
C SER A 198 9.23 0.25 -33.48
N ALA A 199 8.98 0.00 -32.19
CA ALA A 199 9.84 0.48 -31.11
C ALA A 199 11.27 -0.02 -31.26
N TRP A 200 11.46 -1.32 -31.54
CA TRP A 200 12.78 -1.95 -31.70
C TRP A 200 13.53 -1.54 -32.96
N GLU A 201 12.81 -1.14 -34.00
CA GLU A 201 13.37 -0.60 -35.25
C GLU A 201 13.75 0.88 -35.10
N THR A 202 13.05 1.64 -34.25
CA THR A 202 13.25 3.09 -34.08
C THR A 202 14.56 3.38 -33.33
N ILE A 203 14.74 2.77 -32.17
CA ILE A 203 15.96 2.91 -31.35
C ILE A 203 16.30 1.61 -30.62
N PRO A 204 17.58 1.41 -30.25
CA PRO A 204 17.95 0.28 -29.38
C PRO A 204 17.37 0.47 -27.96
N PRO A 205 17.02 -0.62 -27.25
CA PRO A 205 16.46 -0.54 -25.89
C PRO A 205 17.28 0.32 -24.92
N GLU A 206 18.61 0.28 -25.01
CA GLU A 206 19.52 1.03 -24.16
C GLU A 206 19.31 2.55 -24.32
N ALA A 207 19.01 3.02 -25.53
CA ALA A 207 18.68 4.42 -25.79
C ALA A 207 17.33 4.79 -25.17
N SER A 208 16.34 3.90 -25.22
CA SER A 208 15.04 4.12 -24.58
C SER A 208 15.16 4.18 -23.05
N VAL A 209 15.98 3.31 -22.43
CA VAL A 209 16.26 3.35 -20.99
C VAL A 209 16.91 4.69 -20.61
N ALA A 210 17.95 5.09 -21.34
CA ALA A 210 18.66 6.33 -21.06
C ALA A 210 17.76 7.58 -21.24
N ALA A 211 16.90 7.59 -22.26
CA ALA A 211 15.93 8.67 -22.48
C ALA A 211 14.90 8.76 -21.35
N ARG A 212 14.36 7.60 -20.94
CA ARG A 212 13.39 7.52 -19.84
C ARG A 212 13.97 8.02 -18.52
N GLU A 213 15.22 7.65 -18.24
CA GLU A 213 15.94 8.12 -17.04
C GLU A 213 16.16 9.63 -17.07
N ARG A 214 16.68 10.17 -18.18
CA ARG A 214 16.92 11.62 -18.34
C ARG A 214 15.63 12.41 -18.16
N GLY A 215 14.58 12.04 -18.89
CA GLY A 215 13.28 12.71 -18.83
C GLY A 215 12.70 12.67 -17.43
N SER A 216 12.67 11.50 -16.79
CA SER A 216 12.10 11.35 -15.43
C SER A 216 12.90 12.14 -14.39
N ALA A 217 14.23 12.13 -14.48
CA ALA A 217 15.07 12.89 -13.57
C ALA A 217 14.97 14.41 -13.83
N ALA A 218 14.74 14.85 -15.07
CA ALA A 218 14.47 16.24 -15.40
C ALA A 218 13.12 16.69 -14.82
N SER A 219 12.06 15.90 -14.99
CA SER A 219 10.73 16.17 -14.42
C SER A 219 10.80 16.30 -12.90
N LEU A 220 11.46 15.35 -12.21
CA LEU A 220 11.61 15.43 -10.76
C LEU A 220 12.37 16.67 -10.31
N ARG A 221 13.47 17.04 -10.98
CA ARG A 221 14.21 18.27 -10.64
C ARG A 221 13.35 19.52 -10.81
N ARG A 222 12.58 19.62 -11.90
CA ARG A 222 11.68 20.75 -12.13
C ARG A 222 10.63 20.84 -11.03
N ILE A 223 9.97 19.72 -10.72
CA ILE A 223 8.87 19.66 -9.75
C ILE A 223 9.36 19.93 -8.33
N LEU A 224 10.45 19.28 -7.92
CA LEU A 224 11.01 19.43 -6.57
C LEU A 224 11.67 20.79 -6.37
N GLY A 225 12.20 21.39 -7.44
CA GLY A 225 12.99 22.61 -7.37
C GLY A 225 14.39 22.37 -6.78
N PRO A 226 15.32 23.35 -6.90
CA PRO A 226 16.73 23.16 -6.58
C PRO A 226 16.99 22.84 -5.09
N GLU A 227 16.17 23.37 -4.19
CA GLU A 227 16.31 23.16 -2.74
C GLU A 227 16.08 21.69 -2.36
N LEU A 228 14.93 21.11 -2.74
CA LEU A 228 14.62 19.71 -2.42
C LEU A 228 15.43 18.74 -3.30
N ALA A 229 15.61 19.06 -4.58
CA ALA A 229 16.38 18.24 -5.52
C ALA A 229 17.87 18.09 -5.09
N GLY A 230 18.43 19.12 -4.46
CA GLY A 230 19.80 19.13 -3.93
C GLY A 230 19.92 18.81 -2.44
N SER A 231 18.82 18.45 -1.77
CA SER A 231 18.81 18.27 -0.32
C SER A 231 19.54 16.99 0.12
N PRO A 232 20.19 17.00 1.31
CA PRO A 232 20.71 15.77 1.92
C PRO A 232 19.62 14.71 2.13
N GLY A 233 18.38 15.14 2.41
CA GLY A 233 17.23 14.26 2.56
C GLY A 233 16.91 13.47 1.29
N LEU A 234 17.01 14.09 0.11
CA LEU A 234 16.82 13.37 -1.16
C LEU A 234 17.93 12.35 -1.41
N VAL A 235 19.18 12.69 -1.10
CA VAL A 235 20.30 11.73 -1.21
C VAL A 235 20.03 10.51 -0.33
N ARG A 236 19.59 10.76 0.91
CA ARG A 236 19.25 9.72 1.88
C ARG A 236 18.07 8.87 1.44
N ALA A 237 17.00 9.49 0.93
CA ALA A 237 15.86 8.80 0.35
C ALA A 237 16.30 7.88 -0.79
N ALA A 238 17.17 8.37 -1.68
CA ALA A 238 17.72 7.58 -2.78
C ALA A 238 18.54 6.39 -2.27
N ASP A 239 19.39 6.56 -1.26
CA ASP A 239 20.20 5.48 -0.68
C ASP A 239 19.33 4.37 -0.07
N LEU A 240 18.36 4.74 0.78
CA LEU A 240 17.48 3.78 1.48
C LEU A 240 16.53 3.08 0.51
N THR A 241 15.97 3.81 -0.47
CA THR A 241 15.15 3.21 -1.53
C THR A 241 15.99 2.26 -2.38
N THR A 242 17.25 2.61 -2.70
CA THR A 242 18.16 1.71 -3.42
C THR A 242 18.43 0.46 -2.60
N LYS A 243 18.68 0.59 -1.28
CA LYS A 243 18.92 -0.54 -0.38
C LYS A 243 17.74 -1.51 -0.40
N ALA A 244 16.51 -1.02 -0.24
CA ALA A 244 15.31 -1.86 -0.33
C ALA A 244 15.16 -2.50 -1.72
N ALA A 245 15.25 -1.69 -2.78
CA ALA A 245 15.04 -2.14 -4.15
C ALA A 245 16.06 -3.17 -4.63
N THR A 246 17.31 -3.09 -4.16
CA THR A 246 18.40 -3.99 -4.60
C THR A 246 18.46 -5.31 -3.85
N ASN A 247 17.80 -5.40 -2.68
CA ASN A 247 17.65 -6.61 -1.87
C ASN A 247 16.31 -7.33 -2.09
N ALA A 248 15.42 -6.79 -2.92
CA ALA A 248 14.13 -7.41 -3.21
C ALA A 248 14.29 -8.74 -3.98
N PRO A 249 13.48 -9.77 -3.64
CA PRO A 249 13.50 -11.06 -4.33
C PRO A 249 13.08 -10.92 -5.80
N THR A 250 13.64 -11.76 -6.66
CA THR A 250 13.47 -11.66 -8.13
C THR A 250 12.51 -12.70 -8.70
N GLU A 251 12.18 -13.72 -7.93
CA GLU A 251 11.41 -14.89 -8.34
C GLU A 251 9.99 -14.50 -8.73
N GLY A 252 9.61 -14.81 -9.97
CA GLY A 252 8.30 -14.46 -10.52
C GLY A 252 8.10 -12.96 -10.80
N ARG A 253 9.16 -12.14 -10.70
CA ARG A 253 9.11 -10.69 -10.85
C ARG A 253 9.74 -10.25 -12.17
N VAL A 254 9.05 -10.48 -13.29
CA VAL A 254 9.61 -10.32 -14.64
C VAL A 254 10.10 -8.90 -14.91
N MET A 255 9.27 -7.88 -14.67
CA MET A 255 9.63 -6.50 -14.96
C MET A 255 10.67 -5.96 -13.97
N TYR A 256 10.54 -6.30 -12.69
CA TYR A 256 11.55 -5.96 -11.70
C TYR A 256 12.90 -6.62 -11.99
N ALA A 257 12.93 -7.92 -12.30
CA ALA A 257 14.16 -8.64 -12.63
C ALA A 257 14.86 -8.02 -13.84
N ALA A 258 14.10 -7.61 -14.86
CA ALA A 258 14.63 -6.90 -16.02
C ALA A 258 15.25 -5.56 -15.63
N MET A 259 14.54 -4.73 -14.85
CA MET A 259 15.06 -3.47 -14.32
C MET A 259 16.31 -3.66 -13.45
N ARG A 260 16.36 -4.74 -12.65
CA ARG A 260 17.48 -5.03 -11.73
C ARG A 260 18.81 -5.29 -12.46
N THR A 261 18.77 -5.62 -13.75
CA THR A 261 19.97 -5.79 -14.59
C THR A 261 20.62 -4.47 -15.00
N LEU A 262 19.89 -3.36 -14.91
CA LEU A 262 20.37 -2.04 -15.29
C LEU A 262 21.31 -1.46 -14.22
N PRO A 263 22.30 -0.64 -14.60
CA PRO A 263 23.15 0.04 -13.64
C PRO A 263 22.33 1.04 -12.80
N VAL A 264 22.56 1.04 -11.49
CA VAL A 264 21.96 2.05 -10.60
C VAL A 264 22.61 3.41 -10.88
N PRO A 265 21.84 4.47 -11.15
CA PRO A 265 22.40 5.80 -11.43
C PRO A 265 23.23 6.35 -10.26
N GLY A 266 24.30 7.07 -10.57
CA GLY A 266 25.11 7.77 -9.56
C GLY A 266 24.50 9.10 -9.10
N ASP A 267 23.71 9.75 -9.97
CA ASP A 267 23.00 10.98 -9.63
C ASP A 267 21.85 10.71 -8.65
N PRO A 268 21.73 11.43 -7.52
CA PRO A 268 20.73 11.14 -6.49
C PRO A 268 19.27 11.19 -6.97
N VAL A 269 18.92 12.12 -7.86
CA VAL A 269 17.53 12.26 -8.35
C VAL A 269 17.18 11.11 -9.29
N ALA A 270 18.06 10.82 -10.25
CA ALA A 270 17.89 9.67 -11.15
C ALA A 270 17.88 8.34 -10.36
N ARG A 271 18.72 8.22 -9.33
CA ARG A 271 18.80 7.03 -8.48
C ARG A 271 17.54 6.80 -7.65
N LEU A 272 16.96 7.86 -7.09
CA LEU A 272 15.68 7.78 -6.38
C LEU A 272 14.58 7.29 -7.31
N TRP A 273 14.44 7.91 -8.48
CA TRP A 273 13.46 7.49 -9.50
C TRP A 273 13.66 6.04 -9.94
N HIS A 274 14.91 5.67 -10.25
CA HIS A 274 15.25 4.33 -10.72
C HIS A 274 14.89 3.27 -9.68
N SER A 275 15.25 3.51 -8.42
CA SER A 275 14.99 2.58 -7.31
C SER A 275 13.51 2.51 -6.95
N ALA A 276 12.81 3.64 -6.96
CA ALA A 276 11.35 3.67 -6.80
C ALA A 276 10.67 2.88 -7.94
N THR A 277 11.16 3.02 -9.18
CA THR A 277 10.63 2.28 -10.33
C THR A 277 10.88 0.78 -10.21
N MET A 278 12.04 0.35 -9.70
CA MET A 278 12.28 -1.06 -9.38
C MET A 278 11.26 -1.61 -8.37
N LEU A 279 11.02 -0.89 -7.26
CA LEU A 279 10.03 -1.29 -6.25
C LEU A 279 8.61 -1.30 -6.81
N ARG A 280 8.27 -0.33 -7.67
CA ARG A 280 6.99 -0.28 -8.38
C ARG A 280 6.79 -1.49 -9.29
N GLU A 281 7.77 -1.84 -10.11
CA GLU A 281 7.65 -3.02 -10.98
C GLU A 281 7.65 -4.31 -10.14
N HIS A 282 8.38 -4.37 -9.02
CA HIS A 282 8.34 -5.52 -8.10
C HIS A 282 6.92 -5.72 -7.53
N ARG A 283 6.32 -4.64 -7.00
CA ARG A 283 4.93 -4.65 -6.53
C ARG A 283 3.96 -4.97 -7.67
N GLY A 284 4.18 -4.41 -8.86
CA GLY A 284 3.35 -4.64 -10.05
C GLY A 284 3.33 -6.10 -10.50
N ASP A 285 4.49 -6.75 -10.57
CA ASP A 285 4.59 -8.18 -10.87
C ASP A 285 3.84 -9.03 -9.81
N GLY A 286 3.90 -8.62 -8.53
CA GLY A 286 3.14 -9.26 -7.44
C GLY A 286 1.63 -9.07 -7.59
N HIS A 287 1.20 -7.88 -8.00
CA HIS A 287 -0.20 -7.59 -8.28
C HIS A 287 -0.72 -8.45 -9.44
N VAL A 288 0.07 -8.66 -10.50
CA VAL A 288 -0.27 -9.59 -11.59
C VAL A 288 -0.43 -11.01 -11.05
N ALA A 289 0.47 -11.47 -10.18
CA ALA A 289 0.32 -12.78 -9.53
C ALA A 289 -0.96 -12.89 -8.68
N ALA A 290 -1.32 -11.83 -7.94
CA ALA A 290 -2.55 -11.76 -7.15
C ALA A 290 -3.81 -11.81 -8.03
N LEU A 291 -3.82 -11.06 -9.15
CA LEU A 291 -4.90 -11.09 -10.15
C LEU A 291 -5.07 -12.48 -10.77
N LEU A 292 -3.96 -13.10 -11.18
CA LEU A 292 -3.95 -14.46 -11.72
C LEU A 292 -4.50 -15.48 -10.71
N GLY A 293 -4.07 -15.40 -9.45
CA GLY A 293 -4.57 -16.23 -8.36
C GLY A 293 -6.05 -16.03 -8.07
N ALA A 294 -6.58 -14.83 -8.35
CA ALA A 294 -8.00 -14.51 -8.26
C ALA A 294 -8.79 -14.78 -9.55
N ARG A 295 -8.14 -15.23 -10.63
CA ARG A 295 -8.73 -15.42 -11.96
C ARG A 295 -9.39 -14.15 -12.51
N ILE A 296 -8.75 -13.00 -12.27
CA ILE A 296 -9.15 -11.70 -12.81
C ILE A 296 -8.25 -11.35 -13.99
N SER A 297 -8.84 -11.16 -15.17
CA SER A 297 -8.09 -10.78 -16.38
C SER A 297 -7.63 -9.32 -16.33
N GLY A 298 -6.71 -8.93 -17.21
CA GLY A 298 -6.20 -7.55 -17.26
C GLY A 298 -7.27 -6.48 -17.54
N THR A 299 -8.26 -6.77 -18.39
CA THR A 299 -9.37 -5.84 -18.65
C THR A 299 -10.39 -5.82 -17.51
N GLU A 300 -10.58 -6.94 -16.82
CA GLU A 300 -11.41 -7.01 -15.61
C GLU A 300 -10.78 -6.24 -14.45
N ALA A 301 -9.44 -6.27 -14.32
CA ALA A 301 -8.71 -5.50 -13.32
C ALA A 301 -8.99 -4.00 -13.45
N HIS A 302 -9.11 -3.49 -14.69
CA HIS A 302 -9.52 -2.10 -14.95
C HIS A 302 -10.94 -1.80 -14.50
N VAL A 303 -11.89 -2.73 -14.70
CA VAL A 303 -13.26 -2.59 -14.18
C VAL A 303 -13.27 -2.53 -12.67
N LEU A 304 -12.56 -3.44 -11.99
CA LEU A 304 -12.41 -3.43 -10.53
C LEU A 304 -11.79 -2.12 -10.04
N SER A 305 -10.78 -1.61 -10.73
CA SER A 305 -10.13 -0.34 -10.41
C SER A 305 -11.07 0.86 -10.60
N ALA A 306 -11.84 0.89 -11.69
CA ALA A 306 -12.82 1.93 -11.97
C ALA A 306 -13.90 2.00 -10.88
N LEU A 307 -14.47 0.85 -10.51
CA LEU A 307 -15.48 0.77 -9.45
C LEU A 307 -14.93 1.17 -8.07
N ALA A 308 -13.66 0.91 -7.80
CA ALA A 308 -13.01 1.33 -6.56
C ALA A 308 -12.75 2.84 -6.49
N GLN A 309 -12.75 3.51 -7.64
CA GLN A 309 -12.62 4.96 -7.79
C GLN A 309 -13.99 5.63 -7.98
N ASP A 310 -15.09 4.90 -7.73
CA ASP A 310 -16.47 5.36 -7.93
C ASP A 310 -16.78 5.83 -9.37
N ILE A 311 -16.04 5.31 -10.36
CA ILE A 311 -16.28 5.59 -11.78
C ILE A 311 -17.43 4.72 -12.27
N HIS A 312 -18.52 5.38 -12.68
CA HIS A 312 -19.71 4.72 -13.19
C HIS A 312 -20.25 5.40 -14.47
N PRO A 313 -20.54 4.65 -15.54
CA PRO A 313 -20.38 3.20 -15.65
C PRO A 313 -18.90 2.80 -15.76
N PRO A 314 -18.47 1.63 -15.25
CA PRO A 314 -17.04 1.30 -15.15
C PRO A 314 -16.35 1.15 -16.51
N GLU A 315 -17.08 0.82 -17.58
CA GLU A 315 -16.54 0.80 -18.94
C GLU A 315 -16.10 2.18 -19.45
N SER A 316 -16.51 3.28 -18.79
CA SER A 316 -16.03 4.63 -19.12
C SER A 316 -14.59 4.89 -18.68
N PHE A 317 -13.96 3.96 -17.94
CA PHE A 317 -12.61 4.12 -17.47
C PHE A 317 -11.59 4.27 -18.60
N GLY A 318 -10.69 5.25 -18.47
CA GLY A 318 -9.80 5.70 -19.53
C GLY A 318 -8.94 4.62 -20.19
N ARG A 319 -8.70 3.48 -19.54
CA ARG A 319 -7.92 2.36 -20.10
C ARG A 319 -8.72 1.32 -20.88
N ILE A 320 -10.05 1.32 -20.78
CA ILE A 320 -10.89 0.32 -21.46
C ILE A 320 -12.01 0.95 -22.30
N HIS A 321 -12.33 2.23 -22.10
CA HIS A 321 -13.40 2.92 -22.83
C HIS A 321 -13.30 2.88 -24.35
N HIS A 322 -12.08 2.74 -24.90
CA HIS A 322 -11.83 2.67 -26.34
C HIS A 322 -12.03 1.28 -26.94
N LEU A 323 -12.27 0.26 -26.11
CA LEU A 323 -12.47 -1.11 -26.58
C LEU A 323 -13.83 -1.24 -27.31
N PRO A 324 -13.94 -2.16 -28.30
CA PRO A 324 -15.21 -2.44 -28.96
C PRO A 324 -16.30 -2.80 -27.95
N LYS A 325 -17.53 -2.34 -28.21
CA LYS A 325 -18.67 -2.52 -27.30
C LYS A 325 -18.89 -3.99 -26.96
N GLU A 326 -18.73 -4.88 -27.93
CA GLU A 326 -18.89 -6.32 -27.75
C GLU A 326 -17.87 -6.90 -26.76
N ARG A 327 -16.64 -6.35 -26.75
CA ARG A 327 -15.59 -6.76 -25.79
C ARG A 327 -15.92 -6.25 -24.38
N LEU A 328 -16.38 -5.01 -24.26
CA LEU A 328 -16.80 -4.44 -22.97
C LEU A 328 -17.99 -5.21 -22.38
N THR A 329 -18.98 -5.55 -23.21
CA THR A 329 -20.10 -6.40 -22.82
C THR A 329 -19.62 -7.75 -22.29
N ALA A 330 -18.72 -8.44 -23.01
CA ALA A 330 -18.20 -9.74 -22.58
C ALA A 330 -17.42 -9.67 -21.26
N VAL A 331 -16.64 -8.61 -21.02
CA VAL A 331 -15.94 -8.38 -19.75
C VAL A 331 -16.94 -8.22 -18.60
N MET A 332 -17.97 -7.39 -18.78
CA MET A 332 -18.98 -7.15 -17.77
C MET A 332 -19.84 -8.40 -17.50
N GLU A 333 -20.25 -9.13 -18.54
CA GLU A 333 -20.95 -10.42 -18.42
C GLU A 333 -20.12 -11.43 -17.64
N GLY A 334 -18.83 -11.59 -17.96
CA GLY A 334 -17.96 -12.50 -17.21
C GLY A 334 -17.82 -12.14 -15.73
N LEU A 335 -17.85 -10.85 -15.37
CA LEU A 335 -17.83 -10.41 -13.98
C LEU A 335 -19.17 -10.66 -13.27
N ARG A 336 -20.29 -10.47 -13.97
CA ARG A 336 -21.65 -10.77 -13.47
C ARG A 336 -21.88 -12.27 -13.27
N ASP A 337 -21.42 -13.10 -14.20
CA ASP A 337 -21.54 -14.56 -14.13
C ASP A 337 -20.83 -15.14 -12.90
N ARG A 338 -19.72 -14.51 -12.49
CA ARG A 338 -18.99 -14.83 -11.25
C ARG A 338 -19.53 -14.11 -10.02
N GLY A 339 -20.60 -13.33 -10.16
CA GLY A 339 -21.25 -12.60 -9.07
C GLY A 339 -20.39 -11.50 -8.47
N LEU A 340 -19.38 -10.96 -9.19
CA LEU A 340 -18.51 -9.89 -8.69
C LEU A 340 -19.11 -8.49 -8.92
N VAL A 341 -19.96 -8.39 -9.94
CA VAL A 341 -20.67 -7.16 -10.33
C VAL A 341 -22.15 -7.50 -10.47
N ASP A 342 -23.04 -6.58 -10.09
CA ASP A 342 -24.49 -6.76 -10.21
C ASP A 342 -25.04 -6.38 -11.59
N ALA A 343 -26.37 -6.43 -11.74
CA ALA A 343 -27.02 -6.10 -13.01
C ALA A 343 -26.76 -4.64 -13.43
N ASP A 344 -26.72 -3.73 -12.46
CA ASP A 344 -26.53 -2.29 -12.66
C ASP A 344 -25.06 -1.92 -12.88
N GLY A 345 -24.13 -2.84 -12.66
CA GLY A 345 -22.70 -2.61 -12.90
C GLY A 345 -21.94 -2.15 -11.65
N HIS A 346 -22.50 -2.34 -10.45
CA HIS A 346 -21.82 -2.04 -9.18
C HIS A 346 -21.20 -3.29 -8.57
N PHE A 347 -20.24 -3.09 -7.65
CA PHE A 347 -19.71 -4.19 -6.87
C PHE A 347 -20.80 -4.89 -6.05
N THR A 348 -20.80 -6.23 -6.10
CA THR A 348 -21.44 -7.05 -5.06
C THR A 348 -20.54 -7.14 -3.82
N ASP A 349 -21.03 -7.76 -2.74
CA ASP A 349 -20.18 -8.09 -1.57
C ASP A 349 -19.02 -9.02 -1.95
N ALA A 350 -19.28 -10.01 -2.82
CA ALA A 350 -18.26 -10.91 -3.33
C ALA A 350 -17.22 -10.18 -4.19
N GLY A 351 -17.64 -9.17 -4.96
CA GLY A 351 -16.75 -8.29 -5.72
C GLY A 351 -15.83 -7.47 -4.80
N ARG A 352 -16.42 -6.84 -3.76
CA ARG A 352 -15.66 -6.09 -2.74
C ARG A 352 -14.65 -6.98 -2.01
N GLU A 353 -15.06 -8.17 -1.58
CA GLU A 353 -14.19 -9.15 -0.92
C GLU A 353 -13.06 -9.61 -1.85
N THR A 354 -13.38 -9.94 -3.09
CA THR A 354 -12.38 -10.36 -4.09
C THR A 354 -11.33 -9.28 -4.30
N ARG A 355 -11.74 -8.02 -4.43
CA ARG A 355 -10.82 -6.88 -4.53
C ARG A 355 -9.98 -6.74 -3.25
N ARG A 356 -10.61 -6.75 -2.06
CA ARG A 356 -9.87 -6.65 -0.78
C ARG A 356 -8.79 -7.71 -0.66
N ARG A 357 -9.10 -8.96 -1.04
CA ARG A 357 -8.13 -10.06 -1.06
C ARG A 357 -6.98 -9.84 -2.06
N ILE A 358 -7.26 -9.34 -3.27
CA ILE A 358 -6.23 -9.03 -4.27
C ILE A 358 -5.29 -7.94 -3.72
N GLU A 359 -5.83 -6.88 -3.14
CA GLU A 359 -5.04 -5.78 -2.56
C GLU A 359 -4.19 -6.25 -1.37
N SER A 360 -4.76 -7.07 -0.46
CA SER A 360 -4.03 -7.65 0.67
C SER A 360 -2.87 -8.53 0.20
N VAL A 361 -3.11 -9.45 -0.73
CA VAL A 361 -2.05 -10.30 -1.30
C VAL A 361 -1.00 -9.46 -2.02
N THR A 362 -1.41 -8.37 -2.69
CA THR A 362 -0.47 -7.45 -3.34
C THR A 362 0.46 -6.77 -2.31
N ASP A 363 -0.09 -6.34 -1.18
CA ASP A 363 0.69 -5.74 -0.09
C ASP A 363 1.66 -6.74 0.54
N ASP A 364 1.18 -7.95 0.84
CA ASP A 364 2.01 -9.03 1.39
C ASP A 364 3.17 -9.38 0.44
N LEU A 365 2.88 -9.54 -0.85
CA LEU A 365 3.88 -9.82 -1.88
C LEU A 365 4.84 -8.65 -2.13
N ALA A 366 4.52 -7.44 -1.66
CA ALA A 366 5.34 -6.25 -1.81
C ALA A 366 6.13 -5.88 -0.54
N ALA A 367 5.92 -6.59 0.58
CA ALA A 367 6.63 -6.36 1.84
C ALA A 367 8.13 -6.74 1.83
N PRO A 368 8.57 -7.87 1.23
CA PRO A 368 9.95 -8.36 1.37
C PRO A 368 11.09 -7.38 1.04
N PRO A 369 11.00 -6.48 0.05
CA PRO A 369 12.03 -5.46 -0.19
C PRO A 369 12.39 -4.63 1.05
N TYR A 370 11.40 -4.38 1.92
CA TYR A 370 11.54 -3.48 3.06
C TYR A 370 12.14 -4.17 4.29
N ASP A 371 12.21 -5.51 4.33
CA ASP A 371 12.87 -6.27 5.40
C ASP A 371 14.38 -6.02 5.47
N ALA A 372 14.97 -5.49 4.39
CA ALA A 372 16.36 -5.05 4.36
C ALA A 372 16.61 -3.75 5.16
N LEU A 373 15.55 -3.02 5.53
CA LEU A 373 15.63 -1.77 6.29
C LEU A 373 15.33 -2.04 7.76
N THR A 374 16.14 -1.45 8.65
CA THR A 374 15.80 -1.42 10.08
C THR A 374 14.58 -0.53 10.33
N PRO A 375 13.86 -0.69 11.45
CA PRO A 375 12.72 0.19 11.79
C PRO A 375 13.09 1.68 11.75
N ALA A 376 14.25 2.06 12.29
CA ALA A 376 14.73 3.44 12.25
C ALA A 376 15.02 3.94 10.82
N GLU A 377 15.53 3.08 9.93
CA GLU A 377 15.72 3.42 8.52
C GLU A 377 14.37 3.55 7.78
N LEU A 378 13.35 2.77 8.14
CA LEU A 378 11.99 2.91 7.59
C LEU A 378 11.33 4.21 8.02
N ASP A 379 11.43 4.56 9.31
CA ASP A 379 10.92 5.82 9.84
C ASP A 379 11.62 7.02 9.18
N GLU A 380 12.95 6.95 9.04
CA GLU A 380 13.74 7.95 8.34
C GLU A 380 13.32 8.06 6.87
N LEU A 381 13.21 6.94 6.15
CA LEU A 381 12.79 6.90 4.75
C LEU A 381 11.40 7.53 4.57
N THR A 382 10.46 7.19 5.45
CA THR A 382 9.10 7.75 5.46
C THR A 382 9.15 9.27 5.63
N SER A 383 9.85 9.76 6.66
CA SER A 383 9.96 11.18 6.96
C SER A 383 10.60 11.99 5.84
N VAL A 384 11.62 11.45 5.15
CA VAL A 384 12.26 12.17 4.03
C VAL A 384 11.45 12.11 2.74
N LEU A 385 10.68 11.05 2.50
CA LEU A 385 9.85 10.92 1.31
C LEU A 385 8.61 11.81 1.38
N GLU A 386 7.97 11.94 2.54
CA GLU A 386 6.74 12.72 2.73
C GLU A 386 6.75 14.12 2.07
N PRO A 387 7.72 15.01 2.34
CA PRO A 387 7.76 16.33 1.71
C PRO A 387 8.06 16.27 0.20
N LEU A 388 8.83 15.27 -0.27
CA LEU A 388 9.11 15.08 -1.70
C LEU A 388 7.83 14.67 -2.44
N THR A 389 7.15 13.64 -1.93
CA THR A 389 5.91 13.10 -2.48
C THR A 389 4.81 14.15 -2.46
N ALA A 390 4.63 14.88 -1.35
CA ALA A 390 3.63 15.94 -1.26
C ALA A 390 3.81 16.99 -2.37
N LYS A 391 5.06 17.36 -2.67
CA LYS A 391 5.35 18.31 -3.74
C LYS A 391 5.10 17.73 -5.13
N VAL A 392 5.43 16.46 -5.36
CA VAL A 392 5.16 15.78 -6.62
C VAL A 392 3.66 15.63 -6.88
N VAL A 393 2.90 15.22 -5.87
CA VAL A 393 1.43 15.10 -5.95
C VAL A 393 0.79 16.46 -6.20
N ALA A 394 1.21 17.52 -5.50
CA ALA A 394 0.68 18.87 -5.72
C ALA A 394 0.90 19.39 -7.15
N ALA A 395 1.98 18.96 -7.82
CA ALA A 395 2.25 19.33 -9.21
C ALA A 395 1.47 18.48 -10.23
N GLY A 396 1.09 17.24 -9.89
CA GLY A 396 0.29 16.35 -10.74
C GLY A 396 -1.22 16.57 -10.67
N SER A 397 -1.70 17.32 -9.67
CA SER A 397 -3.09 17.79 -9.56
C SER A 397 -3.38 19.06 -10.38
N GLN A 398 -2.45 19.51 -11.24
CA GLN A 398 -2.58 20.69 -12.09
C GLN A 398 -2.74 20.34 -13.57
#